data_AF-A0A1M6N1F7-F1
#
_entry.id   AF-A0A1M6N1F7-F1
#
_cell.length_a   1.000
_cell.length_b   1.000
_cell.length_c   1.000
_cell.angle_alpha   90.00
_cell.angle_beta   90.00
_cell.angle_gamma   90.00
#
_symmetry.space_group_name_H-M   'P 1'
#
loop_
_entity.id
_entity.type
_entity.pdbx_description
1 polymer ?
#
loop_
_entity_poly.entity_id
_entity_poly.type
_entity_poly.pdbx_seq_one_letter_code
_entity_poly.pdbx_strand_id
1 'polypeptide(L)'
;MHAKHKISKTKLIDMVGMVHSSYYRKPTNGKKGNRPSKFTYHSKKGPISQDGVIESVKSILKHPFIDCGYRLMTSYLKRDGYTINHKKLYRIMKEANLLKLEDRIDRSGSGRKFVKFRKVNTSRP
;
A
#
# COMPACT_ATOMS: atom_id res chain seq x y z
N MET A 1 41.02 23.03 7.81
CA MET A 1 41.43 22.10 8.89
C MET A 1 41.07 22.75 10.22
N HIS A 2 39.97 22.35 10.89
CA HIS A 2 39.60 22.96 12.18
C HIS A 2 40.47 22.40 13.31
N ALA A 3 41.05 23.29 14.12
CA ALA A 3 41.86 22.94 15.28
C ALA A 3 41.03 22.15 16.32
N LYS A 4 41.63 21.11 16.89
CA LYS A 4 41.02 20.26 17.92
C LYS A 4 40.75 21.12 19.17
N HIS A 5 39.48 21.32 19.53
CA HIS A 5 39.12 22.17 20.67
C HIS A 5 39.70 21.62 22.00
N LYS A 6 40.20 22.51 22.87
CA LYS A 6 40.71 22.19 24.22
C LYS A 6 39.62 21.91 25.27
N ILE A 7 38.34 22.08 24.91
CA ILE A 7 37.18 22.00 25.81
C ILE A 7 36.40 20.71 25.53
N SER A 8 35.81 20.11 26.57
CA SER A 8 34.98 18.91 26.42
C SER A 8 33.72 19.21 25.60
N LYS A 9 33.29 18.23 24.79
CA LYS A 9 32.05 18.35 23.98
C LYS A 9 30.82 18.64 24.85
N THR A 10 30.74 18.04 26.04
CA THR A 10 29.68 18.27 27.03
C THR A 10 29.56 19.75 27.38
N LYS A 11 30.68 20.38 27.77
CA LYS A 11 30.71 21.78 28.16
C LYS A 11 30.32 22.71 27.01
N LEU A 12 30.72 22.37 25.79
CA LEU A 12 30.29 23.10 24.59
C LEU A 12 28.78 22.99 24.34
N ILE A 13 28.22 21.79 24.49
CA ILE A 13 26.78 21.55 24.31
C ILE A 13 25.95 22.29 25.37
N ASP A 14 26.42 22.27 26.62
CA ASP A 14 25.80 23.01 27.74
C ASP A 14 25.88 24.52 27.52
N MET A 15 27.02 25.04 27.07
CA MET A 15 27.20 26.47 26.74
C MET A 15 26.25 26.93 25.63
N VAL A 16 25.94 26.08 24.67
CA VAL A 16 25.02 26.36 23.56
C VAL A 16 23.55 26.14 23.99
N GLY A 17 23.30 25.60 25.19
CA GLY A 17 21.95 25.32 25.69
C GLY A 17 21.22 24.21 24.92
N MET A 18 21.95 23.32 24.24
CA MET A 18 21.36 22.23 23.47
C MET A 18 21.19 20.98 24.35
N VAL A 19 20.09 20.24 24.19
CA VAL A 19 19.93 18.94 24.86
C VAL A 19 21.01 17.97 24.37
N HIS A 20 21.74 17.35 25.30
CA HIS A 20 22.87 16.48 25.00
C HIS A 20 22.51 15.35 24.01
N SER A 21 21.31 14.76 24.13
CA SER A 21 20.82 13.73 23.19
C SER A 21 20.65 14.23 21.75
N SER A 22 20.31 15.50 21.56
CA SER A 22 20.09 16.10 20.23
C SER A 22 21.41 16.31 19.49
N TYR A 23 22.51 16.58 20.18
CA TYR A 23 23.83 16.72 19.56
C TYR A 23 24.29 15.43 18.88
N TYR A 24 24.06 14.27 19.50
CA TYR A 24 24.44 12.97 18.92
C TYR A 24 23.41 12.43 17.93
N ARG A 25 22.15 12.84 18.05
CA ARG A 25 21.08 12.41 17.15
C ARG A 25 21.12 13.19 15.85
N LYS A 26 21.47 12.53 14.74
CA LYS A 26 21.25 13.08 13.39
C LYS A 26 19.82 12.78 12.94
N PRO A 27 18.91 13.78 12.85
CA PRO A 27 17.57 13.53 12.35
C PRO A 27 17.64 13.14 10.88
N THR A 28 17.08 11.98 10.53
CA THR A 28 16.85 11.63 9.14
C THR A 28 15.55 12.29 8.71
N ASN A 29 15.61 13.30 7.83
CA ASN A 29 14.41 13.95 7.25
C ASN A 29 13.66 13.05 6.24
N GLY A 30 13.93 11.75 6.25
CA GLY A 30 13.28 10.78 5.40
C GLY A 30 12.00 10.23 6.03
N LYS A 31 11.07 9.78 5.18
CA LYS A 31 9.93 8.98 5.64
C LYS A 31 10.45 7.67 6.24
N LYS A 32 10.03 7.37 7.47
CA LYS A 32 10.32 6.11 8.14
C LYS A 32 9.60 4.95 7.44
N GLY A 33 10.20 3.77 7.45
CA GLY A 33 9.63 2.53 6.92
C GLY A 33 10.16 2.12 5.54
N ASN A 34 9.91 0.86 5.17
CA ASN A 34 10.38 0.29 3.90
C ASN A 34 9.63 0.90 2.72
N ARG A 35 10.38 1.28 1.68
CA ARG A 35 9.80 1.81 0.44
C ARG A 35 9.14 0.68 -0.36
N PRO A 36 8.10 1.00 -1.15
CA PRO A 36 7.52 0.06 -2.10
C PRO A 36 8.57 -0.61 -3.01
N SER A 37 8.53 -1.95 -3.09
CA SER A 37 9.41 -2.71 -3.99
C SER A 37 9.09 -2.42 -5.47
N LYS A 38 10.12 -2.17 -6.28
CA LYS A 38 10.02 -1.90 -7.73
C LYS A 38 10.05 -3.16 -8.63
N PHE A 39 10.45 -4.30 -8.08
CA PHE A 39 10.56 -5.57 -8.82
C PHE A 39 9.71 -6.65 -8.17
N THR A 40 9.24 -7.61 -8.96
CA THR A 40 8.46 -8.78 -8.54
C THR A 40 9.13 -10.03 -9.08
N TYR A 41 9.32 -11.02 -8.24
CA TYR A 41 9.95 -12.28 -8.67
C TYR A 41 8.92 -13.20 -9.33
N HIS A 42 9.34 -13.86 -10.42
CA HIS A 42 8.61 -14.89 -11.13
C HIS A 42 9.47 -16.15 -11.23
N SER A 43 8.86 -17.31 -10.96
CA SER A 43 9.54 -18.62 -10.96
C SER A 43 10.39 -18.92 -12.21
N LYS A 44 9.88 -18.64 -13.43
CA LYS A 44 10.57 -18.94 -14.69
C LYS A 44 11.41 -17.77 -15.23
N LYS A 45 10.91 -16.53 -15.07
CA LYS A 45 11.49 -15.33 -15.70
C LYS A 45 12.40 -14.53 -14.76
N GLY A 46 12.46 -14.88 -13.48
CA GLY A 46 13.24 -14.17 -12.47
C GLY A 46 12.63 -12.83 -12.06
N PRO A 47 13.44 -11.80 -11.75
CA PRO A 47 12.94 -10.48 -11.35
C PRO A 47 12.33 -9.72 -12.53
N ILE A 48 11.05 -9.37 -12.41
CA ILE A 48 10.28 -8.61 -13.40
C ILE A 48 9.99 -7.20 -12.86
N SER A 49 10.07 -6.19 -13.72
CA SER A 49 9.71 -4.80 -13.40
C SER A 49 8.21 -4.65 -13.11
N GLN A 50 7.81 -3.51 -12.54
CA GLN A 50 6.38 -3.20 -12.39
C GLN A 50 5.66 -3.13 -13.74
N ASP A 51 6.31 -2.59 -14.77
CA ASP A 51 5.75 -2.50 -16.12
C ASP A 51 5.47 -3.88 -16.72
N GLY A 52 6.39 -4.84 -16.56
CA GLY A 52 6.16 -6.22 -17.01
C GLY A 52 5.00 -6.92 -16.27
N VAL A 53 4.78 -6.57 -15.00
CA VAL A 53 3.58 -7.04 -14.27
C VAL A 53 2.31 -6.40 -14.86
N ILE A 54 2.34 -5.12 -15.21
CA ILE A 54 1.21 -4.41 -15.84
C ILE A 54 0.87 -5.05 -17.20
N GLU A 55 1.86 -5.36 -18.02
CA GLU A 55 1.67 -6.07 -19.30
C GLU A 55 1.01 -7.44 -19.11
N SER A 56 1.45 -8.19 -18.10
CA SER A 56 0.87 -9.49 -17.77
C SER A 56 -0.58 -9.37 -17.25
N VAL A 57 -0.91 -8.31 -16.52
CA VAL A 57 -2.29 -8.03 -16.13
C VAL A 57 -3.14 -7.68 -17.35
N LYS A 58 -2.63 -6.84 -18.26
CA LYS A 58 -3.33 -6.46 -19.50
C LYS A 58 -3.58 -7.65 -20.41
N SER A 59 -2.65 -8.61 -20.49
CA SER A 59 -2.84 -9.83 -21.30
C SER A 59 -3.95 -10.72 -20.75
N ILE A 60 -4.08 -10.82 -19.42
CA ILE A 60 -5.17 -11.55 -18.77
C ILE A 60 -6.51 -10.84 -18.97
N LEU A 61 -6.56 -9.51 -18.79
CA LEU A 61 -7.77 -8.71 -19.00
C LEU A 61 -8.24 -8.66 -20.45
N LYS A 62 -7.36 -8.95 -21.43
CA LYS A 62 -7.72 -9.04 -22.85
C LYS A 62 -8.64 -10.22 -23.15
N HIS A 63 -8.64 -11.26 -22.31
CA HIS A 63 -9.54 -12.39 -22.52
C HIS A 63 -11.00 -11.98 -22.30
N PRO A 64 -11.92 -12.42 -23.18
CA PRO A 64 -13.34 -12.11 -23.04
C PRO A 64 -13.86 -12.64 -21.70
N PHE A 65 -14.77 -11.88 -21.08
CA PHE A 65 -15.43 -12.19 -19.81
C PHE A 65 -14.54 -12.15 -18.54
N ILE A 66 -13.27 -11.72 -18.63
CA ILE A 66 -12.42 -11.52 -17.46
C ILE A 66 -12.50 -10.06 -16.97
N ASP A 67 -13.55 -9.75 -16.20
CA ASP A 67 -13.63 -8.49 -15.43
C ASP A 67 -13.31 -8.76 -13.96
N CYS A 68 -12.04 -9.04 -13.66
CA CYS A 68 -11.62 -9.39 -12.32
C CYS A 68 -10.80 -8.29 -11.64
N GLY A 69 -11.18 -7.96 -10.41
CA GLY A 69 -10.42 -7.02 -9.58
C GLY A 69 -9.08 -7.59 -9.12
N TYR A 70 -8.25 -6.74 -8.52
CA TYR A 70 -6.90 -7.07 -8.08
C TYR A 70 -6.80 -8.31 -7.17
N ARG A 71 -7.82 -8.64 -6.36
CA ARG A 71 -7.79 -9.82 -5.49
C ARG A 71 -7.76 -11.11 -6.29
N LEU A 72 -8.66 -11.26 -7.27
CA LEU A 72 -8.72 -12.44 -8.11
C LEU A 72 -7.55 -12.46 -9.11
N MET A 73 -7.18 -11.30 -9.66
CA MET A 73 -5.99 -11.15 -10.50
C MET A 73 -4.71 -11.63 -9.80
N THR A 74 -4.59 -11.39 -8.49
CA THR A 74 -3.45 -11.91 -7.70
C THR A 74 -3.41 -13.44 -7.74
N SER A 75 -4.55 -14.12 -7.71
CA SER A 75 -4.61 -15.58 -7.80
C SER A 75 -4.18 -16.07 -9.18
N TYR A 76 -4.59 -15.38 -10.26
CA TYR A 76 -4.13 -15.70 -11.61
C TYR A 76 -2.61 -15.52 -11.75
N LEU A 77 -2.07 -14.40 -11.30
CA LEU A 77 -0.62 -14.15 -11.35
C LEU A 77 0.16 -15.17 -10.52
N LYS A 78 -0.34 -15.55 -9.34
CA LYS A 78 0.31 -16.60 -8.53
C LYS A 78 0.33 -17.95 -9.25
N ARG A 79 -0.74 -18.31 -9.96
CA ARG A 79 -0.80 -19.53 -10.80
C ARG A 79 0.19 -19.47 -11.96
N ASP A 80 0.41 -18.30 -12.54
CA ASP A 80 1.40 -18.07 -13.59
C ASP A 80 2.86 -18.11 -13.06
N GLY A 81 3.05 -18.04 -11.74
CA GLY A 81 4.35 -18.18 -11.08
C GLY A 81 4.90 -16.89 -10.46
N TYR A 82 4.08 -15.84 -10.34
CA TYR A 82 4.47 -14.60 -9.66
C TYR A 82 4.41 -14.71 -8.14
N THR A 83 5.48 -14.28 -7.49
CA THR A 83 5.52 -14.08 -6.04
C THR A 83 5.02 -12.66 -5.71
N ILE A 84 3.70 -12.47 -5.75
CA ILE A 84 3.05 -11.17 -5.55
C ILE A 84 1.92 -11.22 -4.51
N ASN A 85 1.79 -10.16 -3.73
CA ASN A 85 0.70 -9.95 -2.77
C ASN A 85 -0.36 -9.02 -3.37
N HIS A 86 -1.64 -9.24 -3.04
CA HIS A 86 -2.77 -8.43 -3.48
C HIS A 86 -2.64 -6.95 -3.10
N LYS A 87 -1.95 -6.62 -1.99
CA LYS A 87 -1.67 -5.22 -1.62
C LYS A 87 -0.73 -4.53 -2.61
N LYS A 88 0.30 -5.25 -3.07
CA LYS A 88 1.25 -4.75 -4.07
C LYS A 88 0.58 -4.62 -5.42
N LEU A 89 -0.20 -5.62 -5.81
CA LEU A 89 -0.93 -5.59 -7.08
C LEU A 89 -1.98 -4.47 -7.11
N TYR A 90 -2.72 -4.25 -6.02
CA TYR A 90 -3.64 -3.11 -5.91
C TYR A 90 -2.94 -1.79 -6.18
N ARG A 91 -1.77 -1.56 -5.57
CA ARG A 91 -0.99 -0.33 -5.80
C ARG A 91 -0.58 -0.19 -7.26
N ILE A 92 -0.01 -1.24 -7.86
CA ILE A 92 0.44 -1.23 -9.25
C ILE A 92 -0.74 -0.95 -10.20
N MET A 93 -1.86 -1.65 -10.03
CA MET A 93 -3.06 -1.45 -10.85
C MET A 93 -3.67 -0.06 -10.65
N LYS A 94 -3.62 0.48 -9.41
CA LYS A 94 -4.08 1.84 -9.11
C LYS A 94 -3.22 2.88 -9.81
N GLU A 95 -1.90 2.76 -9.74
CA GLU A 95 -0.94 3.65 -10.41
C GLU A 95 -1.09 3.58 -11.94
N ALA A 96 -1.46 2.42 -12.48
CA ALA A 96 -1.70 2.21 -13.90
C ALA A 96 -3.15 2.51 -14.37
N ASN A 97 -4.03 3.04 -13.51
CA ASN A 97 -5.45 3.30 -13.80
C ASN A 97 -6.23 2.08 -14.34
N LEU A 98 -5.88 0.87 -13.88
CA LEU A 98 -6.54 -0.39 -14.26
C LEU A 98 -7.69 -0.78 -13.31
N LEU A 99 -8.03 0.07 -12.34
CA LEU A 99 -9.10 -0.18 -11.38
C LEU A 99 -10.28 0.75 -11.68
N LYS A 100 -11.49 0.18 -11.75
CA LYS A 100 -12.76 0.91 -11.83
C LYS A 100 -13.09 1.53 -10.47
N LEU A 101 -12.37 2.57 -10.08
CA LEU A 101 -12.51 3.23 -8.77
C LEU A 101 -13.72 4.19 -8.73
N GLU A 102 -14.08 4.78 -9.87
CA GLU A 102 -15.21 5.72 -10.00
C GLU A 102 -16.56 5.00 -9.85
N ASP A 103 -16.68 3.79 -10.40
CA ASP A 103 -17.88 2.95 -10.30
C ASP A 103 -18.01 2.19 -8.96
N ARG A 104 -17.24 2.59 -7.94
CA ARG A 104 -17.22 1.86 -6.67
C ARG A 104 -18.51 2.15 -5.91
N ILE A 105 -19.41 1.18 -5.87
CA ILE A 105 -20.63 1.24 -5.05
C ILE A 105 -20.24 1.47 -3.58
N ASP A 106 -20.64 2.61 -3.04
CA ASP A 106 -20.52 2.94 -1.63
C ASP A 106 -21.43 2.04 -0.81
N ARG A 107 -20.89 0.91 -0.34
CA ARG A 107 -21.61 -0.06 0.51
C ARG A 107 -21.86 0.45 1.91
N SER A 108 -21.58 1.72 2.19
CA SER A 108 -21.86 2.30 3.50
C SER A 108 -23.34 2.01 3.81
N GLY A 109 -23.60 1.38 4.96
CA GLY A 109 -24.98 1.14 5.42
C GLY A 109 -25.75 2.45 5.66
N SER A 110 -25.07 3.59 5.48
CA SER A 110 -25.58 4.95 5.51
C SER A 110 -26.57 5.16 4.36
N GLY A 111 -27.83 4.81 4.62
CA GLY A 111 -28.91 4.91 3.63
C GLY A 111 -29.89 3.73 3.65
N ARG A 112 -29.52 2.60 4.28
CA ARG A 112 -30.49 1.50 4.49
C ARG A 112 -31.53 1.94 5.52
N LYS A 113 -32.78 2.09 5.07
CA LYS A 113 -33.93 2.27 5.96
C LYS A 113 -34.27 0.92 6.60
N PHE A 114 -33.74 0.67 7.79
CA PHE A 114 -34.14 -0.50 8.58
C PHE A 114 -35.56 -0.32 9.11
N VAL A 115 -36.35 -1.40 9.08
CA VAL A 115 -37.67 -1.44 9.73
C VAL A 115 -37.44 -1.33 11.23
N LYS A 116 -37.83 -0.20 11.84
CA LYS A 116 -37.67 0.03 13.28
C LYS A 116 -38.70 -0.72 14.12
N PHE A 117 -39.91 -0.87 13.59
CA PHE A 117 -41.01 -1.54 14.26
C PHE A 117 -41.72 -2.46 13.27
N ARG A 118 -41.73 -3.76 13.54
CA ARG A 118 -42.53 -4.73 12.79
C ARG A 118 -43.84 -4.89 13.54
N LYS A 119 -44.96 -4.44 12.97
CA LYS A 119 -46.30 -4.82 13.44
C LYS A 119 -46.71 -6.08 12.69
N VAL A 120 -46.93 -7.17 13.42
CA VAL A 120 -47.54 -8.38 12.87
C VAL A 120 -49.05 -8.16 12.96
N ASN A 121 -49.68 -7.91 11.82
CA ASN A 121 -51.13 -7.89 11.74
C ASN A 121 -51.59 -9.33 11.51
N THR A 122 -51.98 -10.03 12.57
CA THR A 122 -52.65 -11.33 12.47
C THR A 122 -54.16 -11.10 12.37
N SER A 123 -54.79 -11.72 11.37
CA SER A 123 -56.24 -11.63 11.16
C SER A 123 -57.02 -12.69 11.93
N ARG A 124 -56.35 -13.73 12.42
CA ARG A 124 -56.90 -14.84 13.23
C ARG A 124 -55.84 -15.34 14.23
N PRO A 125 -56.26 -15.89 15.39
CA PRO A 125 -55.36 -16.43 16.41
C PRO A 125 -54.53 -17.60 15.90
#